data_AF-A0A935MBV0-F1
#
_entry.id   AF-A0A935MBV0-F1
#
_cell.length_a   1.000
_cell.length_b   1.000
_cell.length_c   1.000
_cell.angle_alpha   90.00
_cell.angle_beta   90.00
_cell.angle_gamma   90.00
#
_symmetry.space_group_name_H-M   'P 1'
#
loop_
_entity.id
_entity.type
_entity.pdbx_description
1 polymer ?
#
loop_
_entity_poly.entity_id
_entity_poly.type
_entity_poly.pdbx_seq_one_letter_code
_entity_poly.pdbx_strand_id
1 'polypeptide(L)'
;MHFNYLSTDTNYTMKNMKLIALFFGAFLFLGDLNAQSTSNAAPSDAVVGFTYDFDLAKKLIIDHQLKPTSETAIAKPIVESKNFPKLIGKSELNNDYYEKLQAWMEKNPNVIIESLKSRKEIVHPFGNN
;
A
#
# COMPACT_ATOMS: atom_id res chain seq x y z
N MET A 1 -56.89 -20.52 -46.15
CA MET A 1 -56.81 -19.09 -45.80
C MET A 1 -55.37 -18.81 -45.39
N HIS A 2 -54.65 -18.03 -46.20
CA HIS A 2 -53.37 -17.41 -45.84
C HIS A 2 -53.62 -16.27 -44.86
N PHE A 3 -52.80 -16.11 -43.81
CA PHE A 3 -52.35 -14.79 -43.35
C PHE A 3 -50.96 -14.91 -42.70
N ASN A 4 -50.03 -14.14 -43.25
CA ASN A 4 -48.69 -13.83 -42.78
C ASN A 4 -48.72 -12.56 -41.89
N TYR A 5 -47.56 -12.30 -41.26
CA TYR A 5 -47.10 -11.08 -40.58
C TYR A 5 -47.62 -10.94 -39.14
N LEU A 6 -46.83 -10.54 -38.14
CA LEU A 6 -45.86 -9.45 -38.18
C LEU A 6 -44.91 -9.56 -36.96
N SER A 7 -43.60 -9.46 -37.21
CA SER A 7 -42.58 -9.22 -36.18
C SER A 7 -42.80 -7.85 -35.54
N THR A 8 -42.67 -7.75 -34.21
CA THR A 8 -42.29 -6.48 -33.56
C THR A 8 -41.28 -6.74 -32.46
N ASP A 9 -40.06 -6.30 -32.77
CA ASP A 9 -38.97 -6.07 -31.85
C ASP A 9 -39.42 -5.27 -30.63
N THR A 10 -39.04 -5.74 -29.43
CA THR A 10 -38.86 -4.84 -28.28
C THR A 10 -37.38 -4.81 -27.92
N ASN A 11 -36.74 -3.82 -28.53
CA ASN A 11 -35.51 -3.15 -28.15
C ASN A 11 -35.28 -3.16 -26.62
N TYR A 12 -34.27 -3.91 -26.17
CA TYR A 12 -33.55 -3.56 -24.94
C TYR A 12 -32.42 -2.59 -25.30
N THR A 13 -32.69 -1.33 -25.02
CA THR A 13 -31.81 -0.19 -25.23
C THR A 13 -30.60 -0.25 -24.29
N MET A 14 -29.41 -0.22 -24.91
CA MET A 14 -28.12 0.30 -24.44
C MET A 14 -27.69 0.09 -22.98
N LYS A 15 -26.60 -0.67 -22.82
CA LYS A 15 -25.40 -0.11 -22.17
C LYS A 15 -24.13 -0.74 -22.72
N ASN A 16 -23.65 -0.10 -23.77
CA ASN A 16 -22.28 0.37 -23.92
C ASN A 16 -21.16 -0.48 -23.29
N MET A 17 -20.37 -1.07 -24.19
CA MET A 17 -18.90 -0.99 -24.25
C MET A 17 -18.11 -1.69 -23.13
N LYS A 18 -17.03 -2.42 -23.41
CA LYS A 18 -16.33 -2.84 -24.62
C LYS A 18 -15.29 -3.86 -24.15
N LEU A 19 -15.11 -4.91 -24.95
CA LEU A 19 -13.87 -5.63 -25.25
C LEU A 19 -12.93 -5.98 -24.08
N ILE A 20 -13.00 -7.26 -23.69
CA ILE A 20 -11.91 -7.98 -23.04
C ILE A 20 -10.74 -8.03 -24.02
N ALA A 21 -9.68 -7.27 -23.76
CA ALA A 21 -8.41 -7.42 -24.45
C ALA A 21 -7.47 -8.26 -23.57
N LEU A 22 -7.48 -9.58 -23.80
CA LEU A 22 -6.43 -10.49 -23.34
C LEU A 22 -5.13 -10.11 -24.06
N PHE A 23 -4.22 -9.42 -23.37
CA PHE A 23 -2.84 -9.30 -23.82
C PHE A 23 -2.01 -10.43 -23.23
N PHE A 24 -1.95 -11.55 -23.96
CA PHE A 24 -0.89 -12.54 -23.82
C PHE A 24 0.05 -12.39 -25.01
N GLY A 25 1.34 -12.29 -24.71
CA GLY A 25 2.42 -12.51 -25.67
C GLY A 25 3.10 -11.24 -26.15
N ALA A 26 4.29 -10.97 -25.63
CA ALA A 26 5.52 -11.26 -26.37
C ALA A 26 6.73 -10.84 -25.53
N PHE A 27 7.54 -11.81 -25.13
CA PHE A 27 8.94 -11.57 -24.84
C PHE A 27 9.60 -11.03 -26.13
N LEU A 28 9.99 -9.75 -26.11
CA LEU A 28 10.95 -9.19 -27.05
C LEU A 28 12.12 -8.64 -26.23
N PHE A 29 13.17 -9.45 -26.12
CA PHE A 29 14.50 -8.98 -25.76
C PHE A 29 15.17 -8.43 -27.02
N LEU A 30 15.28 -7.11 -27.14
CA LEU A 30 16.14 -6.32 -28.03
C LEU A 30 15.76 -4.86 -27.75
N GLY A 31 16.57 -3.92 -27.32
CA GLY A 31 18.00 -3.78 -27.11
C GLY A 31 18.24 -2.28 -26.82
N ASP A 32 19.42 -1.97 -26.29
CA ASP A 32 19.99 -0.63 -26.11
C ASP A 32 19.50 0.30 -24.99
N LEU A 33 20.35 0.35 -23.96
CA LEU A 33 20.95 1.56 -23.41
C LEU A 33 20.09 2.84 -23.44
N ASN A 34 19.19 2.94 -22.47
CA ASN A 34 19.09 4.19 -21.73
C ASN A 34 18.71 3.91 -20.27
N ALA A 35 19.71 3.61 -19.45
CA ALA A 35 19.58 3.70 -18.00
C ALA A 35 19.53 5.19 -17.63
N GLN A 36 18.40 5.84 -17.91
CA GLN A 36 18.17 7.20 -17.47
C GLN A 36 16.70 7.39 -17.09
N SER A 37 16.54 7.50 -15.77
CA SER A 37 15.48 8.22 -15.09
C SER A 37 14.08 7.61 -15.16
N THR A 38 13.77 6.82 -14.14
CA THR A 38 12.74 7.25 -13.20
C THR A 38 13.20 6.92 -11.80
N SER A 39 13.55 7.96 -11.02
CA SER A 39 13.49 7.87 -9.57
C SER A 39 12.22 7.12 -9.22
N ASN A 40 12.33 5.94 -8.61
CA ASN A 40 11.24 5.44 -7.80
C ASN A 40 10.94 6.57 -6.84
N ALA A 41 9.75 7.15 -6.99
CA ALA A 41 9.31 8.30 -6.25
C ALA A 41 9.67 8.07 -4.78
N ALA A 42 10.64 8.84 -4.27
CA ALA A 42 10.91 8.87 -2.85
C ALA A 42 9.58 9.25 -2.19
N PRO A 43 9.13 8.51 -1.16
CA PRO A 43 7.84 8.77 -0.54
C PRO A 43 7.79 10.25 -0.13
N SER A 44 6.70 10.89 -0.56
CA SER A 44 6.36 12.29 -0.33
C SER A 44 6.62 12.68 1.13
N ASP A 45 7.50 13.65 1.34
CA ASP A 45 7.86 14.25 2.64
C ASP A 45 8.22 13.24 3.74
N ALA A 46 9.38 12.57 3.62
CA ALA A 46 10.10 12.13 4.82
C ALA A 46 10.54 13.36 5.61
N VAL A 47 10.41 13.35 6.95
CA VAL A 47 11.00 14.36 7.84
C VAL A 47 12.42 14.63 7.37
N VAL A 48 12.68 15.86 6.93
CA VAL A 48 13.93 16.21 6.24
C VAL A 48 15.13 15.66 7.02
N GLY A 49 15.91 14.81 6.38
CA GLY A 49 17.14 14.26 6.97
C GLY A 49 17.02 12.90 7.67
N PHE A 50 15.85 12.25 7.75
CA PHE A 50 15.69 10.93 8.38
C PHE A 50 14.93 9.92 7.50
N THR A 51 15.34 8.65 7.62
CA THR A 51 14.66 7.47 7.08
C THR A 51 14.40 6.46 8.22
N TYR A 52 13.65 5.40 7.94
CA TYR A 52 13.44 4.33 8.90
C TYR A 52 13.46 2.93 8.25
N ASP A 53 13.85 1.92 9.02
CA ASP A 53 13.73 0.52 8.65
C ASP A 53 12.27 0.08 8.73
N PHE A 54 11.72 -0.23 7.56
CA PHE A 54 10.32 -0.55 7.41
C PHE A 54 9.89 -1.81 8.16
N ASP A 55 10.70 -2.87 8.11
CA ASP A 55 10.36 -4.15 8.72
C ASP A 55 10.45 -4.11 10.24
N LEU A 56 11.46 -3.42 10.78
CA LEU A 56 11.61 -3.21 12.21
C LEU A 56 10.48 -2.32 12.77
N ALA A 57 10.15 -1.24 12.08
CA ALA A 57 9.02 -0.38 12.46
C ALA A 57 7.70 -1.17 12.44
N LYS A 58 7.44 -1.91 11.37
CA LYS A 58 6.25 -2.75 11.20
C LYS A 58 6.11 -3.77 12.34
N LYS A 59 7.20 -4.48 12.65
CA LYS A 59 7.24 -5.44 13.75
C LYS A 59 6.92 -4.78 15.08
N LEU A 60 7.55 -3.65 15.40
CA LEU A 60 7.33 -2.93 16.65
C LEU A 60 5.87 -2.47 16.80
N ILE A 61 5.26 -1.98 15.73
CA ILE A 61 3.86 -1.53 15.71
C ILE A 61 2.90 -2.70 15.96
N ILE A 62 3.16 -3.86 15.35
CA ILE A 62 2.37 -5.07 15.56
C ILE A 62 2.54 -5.58 16.99
N ASP A 63 3.78 -5.67 17.48
CA ASP A 63 4.08 -6.09 18.84
C ASP A 63 3.39 -5.20 19.87
N HIS A 64 3.37 -3.87 19.65
CA HIS A 64 2.61 -2.94 20.48
C HIS A 64 1.12 -3.26 20.51
N GLN A 65 0.49 -3.52 19.37
CA GLN A 65 -0.94 -3.80 19.31
C GLN A 65 -1.31 -5.14 19.94
N LEU A 66 -0.47 -6.17 19.79
CA LEU A 66 -0.73 -7.50 20.35
C LEU A 66 -0.44 -7.58 21.85
N LYS A 67 0.60 -6.88 22.30
CA LYS A 67 1.09 -6.88 23.68
C LYS A 67 1.81 -5.57 23.99
N PRO A 68 1.07 -4.53 24.43
CA PRO A 68 1.68 -3.28 24.85
C PRO A 68 2.64 -3.52 26.03
N THR A 69 3.90 -3.17 25.88
CA THR A 69 4.93 -3.21 26.92
C THR A 69 5.61 -1.85 27.03
N SER A 70 6.45 -1.65 28.05
CA SER A 70 7.29 -0.44 28.16
C SER A 70 8.20 -0.25 26.94
N GLU A 71 8.68 -1.34 26.35
CA GLU A 71 9.59 -1.32 25.19
C GLU A 71 8.86 -0.96 23.89
N THR A 72 7.59 -1.33 23.76
CA THR A 72 6.76 -1.03 22.58
C THR A 72 5.91 0.24 22.76
N ALA A 73 5.87 0.82 23.97
CA ALA A 73 5.10 2.02 24.28
C ALA A 73 5.44 3.22 23.38
N ILE A 74 6.65 3.25 22.83
CA ILE A 74 7.08 4.26 21.86
C ILE A 74 6.28 4.24 20.53
N ALA A 75 5.67 3.11 20.18
CA ALA A 75 4.80 2.98 19.01
C ALA A 75 3.37 3.47 19.27
N LYS A 76 3.02 3.83 20.51
CA LYS A 76 1.69 4.30 20.90
C LYS A 76 1.18 5.47 20.04
N PRO A 77 1.97 6.54 19.77
CA PRO A 77 1.50 7.66 18.95
C PRO A 77 1.16 7.23 17.51
N ILE A 78 1.83 6.19 16.99
CA ILE A 78 1.56 5.63 15.66
C ILE A 78 0.20 4.94 15.66
N VAL A 79 -0.06 4.06 16.63
CA VAL A 79 -1.31 3.27 16.71
C VAL A 79 -2.53 4.15 17.06
N GLU A 80 -2.30 5.26 17.76
CA GLU A 80 -3.33 6.27 18.08
C GLU A 80 -3.54 7.28 16.95
N SER A 81 -2.77 7.21 15.86
CA SER A 81 -2.90 8.14 14.74
C SER A 81 -4.21 7.95 13.98
N LYS A 82 -4.66 9.05 13.37
CA LYS A 82 -5.90 9.09 12.58
C LYS A 82 -5.82 8.09 11.41
N ASN A 83 -6.91 7.35 11.19
CA ASN A 83 -7.04 6.35 10.13
C ASN A 83 -6.02 5.19 10.20
N PHE A 84 -5.36 4.97 11.34
CA PHE A 84 -4.47 3.83 11.52
C PHE A 84 -5.26 2.51 11.45
N PRO A 85 -4.78 1.49 10.71
CA PRO A 85 -5.41 0.17 10.63
C PRO A 85 -5.18 -0.60 11.94
N LYS A 86 -6.10 -0.42 12.90
CA LYS A 86 -6.05 -1.10 14.19
C LYS A 86 -6.41 -2.58 14.05
N LEU A 87 -5.66 -3.42 14.75
CA LEU A 87 -6.01 -4.82 14.98
C LEU A 87 -7.14 -4.89 16.00
N ILE A 88 -8.20 -5.62 15.67
CA ILE A 88 -9.31 -5.91 16.60
C ILE A 88 -8.99 -7.20 17.38
N GLY A 89 -8.17 -8.09 16.82
CA GLY A 89 -7.68 -9.29 17.51
C GLY A 89 -6.51 -9.97 16.81
N LYS A 90 -5.85 -10.92 17.51
CA LYS A 90 -4.69 -11.66 16.97
C LYS A 90 -5.01 -12.46 15.70
N SER A 91 -6.26 -12.92 15.57
CA SER A 91 -6.76 -13.66 14.42
C SER A 91 -6.79 -12.84 13.12
N GLU A 92 -6.66 -11.52 13.21
CA GLU A 92 -6.69 -10.61 12.06
C GLU A 92 -5.31 -10.34 11.47
N LEU A 93 -4.24 -10.96 12.01
CA LEU A 93 -2.92 -10.95 11.40
C LEU A 93 -2.90 -11.84 10.15
N ASN A 94 -3.36 -11.29 9.05
CA ASN A 94 -3.40 -11.91 7.73
C ASN A 94 -2.79 -10.96 6.68
N ASN A 95 -2.69 -11.44 5.43
CA ASN A 95 -2.09 -10.65 4.34
C ASN A 95 -2.81 -9.31 4.10
N ASP A 96 -4.14 -9.28 4.16
CA ASP A 96 -4.92 -8.05 3.99
C ASP A 96 -4.59 -7.00 5.07
N TYR A 97 -4.37 -7.43 6.31
CA TYR A 97 -3.90 -6.53 7.37
C TYR A 97 -2.50 -5.99 7.09
N TYR A 98 -1.56 -6.84 6.68
CA TYR A 98 -0.19 -6.42 6.37
C TYR A 98 -0.14 -5.43 5.22
N GLU A 99 -0.94 -5.63 4.17
CA GLU A 99 -1.06 -4.71 3.04
C GLU A 99 -1.65 -3.36 3.47
N LYS A 100 -2.71 -3.35 4.29
CA LYS A 100 -3.30 -2.12 4.84
C LYS A 100 -2.32 -1.36 5.73
N LEU A 101 -1.61 -2.07 6.59
CA LEU A 101 -0.58 -1.49 7.46
C LEU A 101 0.55 -0.90 6.62
N GLN A 102 1.03 -1.63 5.61
CA GLN A 102 2.09 -1.15 4.73
C GLN A 102 1.67 0.11 3.97
N ALA A 103 0.51 0.08 3.32
CA ALA A 103 -0.01 1.23 2.60
C ALA A 103 -0.22 2.45 3.53
N TRP A 104 -0.56 2.22 4.80
CA TRP A 104 -0.65 3.30 5.79
C TRP A 104 0.74 3.85 6.16
N MET A 105 1.72 2.97 6.41
CA MET A 105 3.08 3.36 6.80
C MET A 105 3.79 4.16 5.69
N GLU A 106 3.62 3.75 4.43
CA GLU A 106 4.13 4.45 3.25
C GLU A 106 3.52 5.85 3.08
N LYS A 107 2.26 6.04 3.47
CA LYS A 107 1.55 7.33 3.42
C LYS A 107 1.82 8.24 4.61
N ASN A 108 2.31 7.69 5.72
CA ASN A 108 2.52 8.42 6.97
C ASN A 108 3.95 8.27 7.52
N PRO A 109 5.01 8.46 6.69
CA PRO A 109 6.39 8.27 7.13
C PRO A 109 6.77 9.20 8.28
N ASN A 110 6.23 10.42 8.28
CA ASN A 110 6.51 11.43 9.32
C ASN A 110 6.10 10.99 10.71
N VAL A 111 4.91 10.39 10.83
CA VAL A 111 4.41 9.89 12.11
C VAL A 111 5.35 8.82 12.68
N ILE A 112 5.84 7.93 11.82
CA ILE A 112 6.74 6.85 12.21
C ILE A 112 8.09 7.41 12.65
N ILE A 113 8.68 8.29 11.84
CA ILE A 113 9.98 8.91 12.14
C ILE A 113 9.90 9.70 13.45
N GLU A 114 8.90 10.56 13.63
CA GLU A 114 8.79 11.37 14.85
C GLU A 114 8.57 10.53 16.10
N SER A 115 7.77 9.46 15.99
CA SER A 115 7.50 8.54 17.11
C SER A 115 8.73 7.70 17.46
N LEU A 116 9.44 7.20 16.45
CA LEU A 116 10.53 6.24 16.62
C LEU A 116 11.93 6.86 16.58
N LYS A 117 12.08 8.19 16.47
CA LYS A 117 13.39 8.87 16.34
C LYS A 117 14.41 8.56 17.44
N SER A 118 13.97 8.13 18.63
CA SER A 118 14.88 7.73 19.71
C SER A 118 15.41 6.29 19.56
N ARG A 119 14.79 5.48 18.69
CA ARG A 119 15.20 4.11 18.34
C ARG A 119 16.16 4.16 17.16
N LYS A 120 17.45 4.35 17.46
CA LYS A 120 18.52 4.48 16.46
C LYS A 120 18.75 3.24 15.62
N GLU A 121 18.19 2.10 16.01
CA GLU A 121 18.18 0.85 15.25
C GLU A 121 17.03 0.79 14.22
N ILE A 122 16.07 1.73 14.29
CA ILE A 122 14.93 1.81 13.39
C ILE A 122 14.98 3.09 12.58
N VAL A 123 15.24 4.25 13.19
CA VAL A 123 15.28 5.55 12.51
C VAL A 123 16.73 6.02 12.40
N HIS A 124 17.13 6.36 11.17
CA HIS A 124 18.50 6.74 10.85
C HIS A 124 18.51 8.03 10.02
N PRO A 125 19.51 8.90 10.18
CA PRO A 125 19.65 10.05 9.31
C PRO A 125 20.03 9.61 7.88
N PHE A 126 19.56 10.35 6.87
CA PHE A 126 20.01 10.15 5.50
C PHE A 126 21.52 10.41 5.41
N GLY A 127 22.30 9.41 4.98
CA GLY A 127 23.73 9.57 4.67
C GLY A 127 24.72 9.05 5.71
N ASN A 128 24.29 8.33 6.75
CA ASN A 128 25.21 7.62 7.66
C ASN A 128 25.18 6.13 7.33
N ASN A 129 25.99 5.72 6.34
CA ASN A 129 26.42 4.34 6.13
C ASN A 129 27.87 4.20 6.60
#